data_AF-A0A4Z0BLB9-F1
#
_entry.id   AF-A0A4Z0BLB9-F1
#
_cell.length_a   1.000
_cell.length_b   1.000
_cell.length_c   1.000
_cell.angle_alpha   90.00
_cell.angle_beta   90.00
_cell.angle_gamma   90.00
#
_symmetry.space_group_name_H-M   'P 1'
#
loop_
_entity.id
_entity.type
_entity.pdbx_description
1 polymer ?
#
loop_
_entity_poly.entity_id
_entity_poly.type
_entity_poly.pdbx_seq_one_letter_code
_entity_poly.pdbx_strand_id
1 'polypeptide(L)'
;MDPAEDLVALRSRVSALVEQESGLLNQAFELSRAGGDRRGVDALFAQVQAIQVERGALKKRIGEVLGTQRLHMASEVWRPGVYDYRPAGGGDSVRVRVTADALGLQAAMPDRREPVRLETLNGMFDGPLAVDT
;
A
#
# COMPACT_ATOMS: atom_id res chain seq x y z
N MET A 1 -16.91 -18.60 3.66
CA MET A 1 -15.58 -18.07 3.98
C MET A 1 -15.80 -16.63 4.37
N ASP A 2 -15.35 -16.22 5.57
CA ASP A 2 -15.58 -14.86 6.07
C ASP A 2 -14.73 -13.86 5.25
N PRO A 3 -15.33 -12.82 4.64
CA PRO A 3 -14.59 -11.80 3.89
C PRO A 3 -13.49 -11.12 4.71
N ALA A 4 -13.64 -11.03 6.04
CA ALA A 4 -12.64 -10.45 6.93
C ALA A 4 -11.41 -11.37 7.10
N GLU A 5 -11.61 -12.69 7.19
CA GLU A 5 -10.52 -13.67 7.26
C GLU A 5 -9.72 -13.72 5.94
N ASP A 6 -10.42 -13.64 4.80
CA ASP A 6 -9.78 -13.63 3.47
C ASP A 6 -8.92 -12.36 3.30
N LEU A 7 -9.41 -11.22 3.79
CA LEU A 7 -8.69 -9.95 3.77
C LEU A 7 -7.43 -9.94 4.65
N VAL A 8 -7.50 -10.50 5.85
CA VAL A 8 -6.34 -10.65 6.74
C VAL A 8 -5.27 -11.53 6.09
N ALA A 9 -5.68 -12.65 5.48
CA ALA A 9 -4.76 -13.54 4.77
C ALA A 9 -4.09 -12.85 3.58
N LEU A 10 -4.85 -12.11 2.75
CA LEU A 10 -4.32 -11.36 1.62
C LEU A 10 -3.31 -10.29 2.06
N ARG A 11 -3.61 -9.55 3.13
CA ARG A 11 -2.70 -8.53 3.70
C ARG A 11 -1.43 -9.13 4.28
N SER A 12 -1.55 -10.24 5.00
CA SER A 12 -0.39 -10.97 5.53
C SER A 12 0.54 -11.39 4.39
N ARG A 13 -0.03 -11.84 3.26
CA ARG A 13 0.75 -12.26 2.11
C ARG A 13 1.43 -11.09 1.38
N VAL A 14 0.77 -9.95 1.26
CA VAL A 14 1.41 -8.72 0.75
C VAL A 14 2.60 -8.31 1.62
N SER A 15 2.46 -8.39 2.95
CA SER A 15 3.54 -8.03 3.89
C SER A 15 4.74 -8.96 3.74
N ALA A 16 4.51 -10.28 3.67
CA ALA A 16 5.57 -11.25 3.45
C ALA A 16 6.32 -11.02 2.13
N LEU A 17 5.61 -10.64 1.05
CA LEU A 17 6.24 -10.31 -0.23
C LEU A 17 7.11 -9.05 -0.16
N VAL A 18 6.73 -8.05 0.64
CA VAL A 18 7.55 -6.83 0.85
C VAL A 18 8.86 -7.17 1.58
N GLU A 19 8.78 -8.01 2.61
CA GLU A 19 9.96 -8.48 3.34
C GLU A 19 10.88 -9.30 2.43
N GLN A 20 10.30 -10.18 1.61
CA GLN A 20 11.05 -10.99 0.64
C GLN A 20 11.72 -10.13 -0.44
N GLU A 21 11.02 -9.14 -0.99
CA GLU A 21 11.58 -8.17 -1.94
C GLU A 21 12.78 -7.44 -1.35
N SER A 22 12.63 -6.93 -0.12
CA SER A 22 13.70 -6.22 0.59
C SER A 22 14.92 -7.12 0.82
N GLY A 23 14.69 -8.38 1.17
CA GLY A 23 15.76 -9.38 1.32
C GLY A 23 16.52 -9.63 0.02
N LEU A 24 15.82 -9.81 -1.09
CA LEU A 24 16.44 -10.05 -2.40
C LEU A 24 17.19 -8.84 -2.94
N LEU A 25 16.67 -7.63 -2.73
CA LEU A 25 17.36 -6.40 -3.11
C LEU A 25 18.66 -6.25 -2.32
N ASN A 26 18.64 -6.48 -1.00
CA ASN A 26 19.85 -6.45 -0.19
C ASN A 26 20.88 -7.49 -0.67
N GLN A 27 20.44 -8.70 -0.99
CA GLN A 27 21.33 -9.73 -1.55
C GLN A 27 21.92 -9.31 -2.91
N ALA A 28 21.11 -8.70 -3.79
CA ALA A 28 21.58 -8.21 -5.08
C ALA A 28 22.61 -7.09 -4.92
N PHE A 29 22.41 -6.18 -3.96
CA PHE A 29 23.36 -5.12 -3.63
C PHE A 29 24.67 -5.66 -3.09
N GLU A 30 24.64 -6.59 -2.14
CA GLU A 30 25.85 -7.21 -1.59
C GLU A 30 26.61 -8.00 -2.67
N LEU A 31 25.90 -8.77 -3.50
CA LEU A 31 26.50 -9.52 -4.59
C LEU A 31 27.17 -8.57 -5.60
N SER A 32 26.51 -7.48 -5.96
CA SER A 32 27.06 -6.45 -6.86
C SER A 32 28.30 -5.77 -6.24
N ARG A 33 28.24 -5.41 -4.95
CA ARG A 33 29.35 -4.78 -4.21
C ARG A 33 30.58 -5.68 -4.12
N ALA A 34 30.38 -6.99 -3.97
CA ALA A 34 31.46 -7.98 -3.94
C ALA A 34 32.11 -8.25 -5.31
N GLY A 35 31.69 -7.55 -6.37
CA GLY A 35 32.12 -7.84 -7.74
C GLY A 35 31.52 -9.14 -8.30
N GLY A 36 30.38 -9.56 -7.75
CA GLY A 36 29.72 -10.82 -8.08
C GLY A 36 29.22 -10.90 -9.52
N ASP A 37 28.96 -12.14 -9.95
CA ASP A 37 28.52 -12.45 -11.32
C ASP A 37 27.25 -11.67 -11.68
N ARG A 38 27.34 -10.93 -12.79
CA ARG A 38 26.22 -10.18 -13.37
C ARG A 38 24.98 -11.06 -13.57
N ARG A 39 25.16 -12.34 -13.91
CA ARG A 39 24.03 -13.29 -14.05
C ARG A 39 23.33 -13.56 -12.73
N GLY A 40 24.06 -13.60 -11.62
CA GLY A 40 23.50 -13.78 -10.29
C GLY A 40 22.71 -12.54 -9.84
N VAL A 41 23.24 -11.35 -10.13
CA VAL A 41 22.54 -10.08 -9.86
C VAL A 41 21.26 -9.97 -10.70
N ASP A 42 21.34 -10.27 -12.00
CA ASP A 42 20.18 -10.23 -12.91
C ASP A 42 19.09 -11.24 -12.48
N ALA A 43 19.47 -12.43 -12.01
CA ALA A 43 18.53 -13.43 -11.50
C ALA A 43 17.80 -12.98 -10.22
N LEU A 44 18.47 -12.24 -9.34
CA LEU A 44 17.85 -11.66 -8.15
C LEU A 44 16.87 -10.54 -8.52
N PHE A 45 17.23 -9.69 -9.49
CA PHE A 45 16.32 -8.66 -10.00
C PHE A 45 15.08 -9.24 -10.70
N ALA A 46 15.23 -10.35 -11.45
CA ALA A 46 14.08 -11.03 -12.05
C ALA A 46 13.10 -11.56 -10.98
N GLN A 47 13.62 -12.08 -9.86
CA GLN A 47 12.79 -12.51 -8.74
C GLN A 47 12.08 -11.34 -8.06
N VAL A 48 12.76 -10.20 -7.89
CA VAL A 48 12.14 -8.96 -7.40
C VAL A 48 10.98 -8.53 -8.31
N GLN A 49 11.16 -8.54 -9.63
CA GLN A 49 10.10 -8.20 -10.57
C GLN A 49 8.89 -9.15 -10.45
N ALA A 50 9.14 -10.46 -10.33
CA ALA A 50 8.06 -11.43 -10.13
C ALA A 50 7.26 -11.16 -8.84
N ILE A 51 7.95 -10.83 -7.74
CA ILE A 51 7.33 -10.45 -6.47
C ILE A 51 6.49 -9.18 -6.62
N GLN A 52 7.00 -8.17 -7.35
CA GLN A 52 6.26 -6.93 -7.59
C GLN A 52 4.96 -7.18 -8.37
N VAL A 53 4.99 -8.08 -9.36
CA VAL A 53 3.79 -8.50 -10.11
C VAL A 53 2.79 -9.23 -9.20
N GLU A 54 3.24 -10.21 -8.40
CA GLU A 54 2.36 -10.93 -7.46
C GLU A 54 1.73 -9.97 -6.44
N ARG A 55 2.54 -9.05 -5.89
CA ARG A 55 2.07 -8.03 -4.96
C ARG A 55 1.03 -7.11 -5.58
N GLY A 56 1.21 -6.70 -6.84
CA GLY A 56 0.23 -5.90 -7.57
C GLY A 56 -1.12 -6.63 -7.73
N ALA A 57 -1.08 -7.92 -8.07
CA ALA A 57 -2.28 -8.74 -8.19
C ALA A 57 -3.01 -8.95 -6.85
N LEU A 58 -2.27 -9.20 -5.76
CA LEU A 58 -2.85 -9.34 -4.42
C LEU A 58 -3.47 -8.05 -3.91
N LYS A 59 -2.79 -6.91 -4.14
CA LYS A 59 -3.37 -5.60 -3.92
C LYS A 59 -4.70 -5.53 -4.65
N LYS A 60 -4.73 -5.74 -5.98
CA LYS A 60 -5.95 -5.68 -6.80
C LYS A 60 -7.13 -6.42 -6.16
N ARG A 61 -6.87 -7.65 -5.72
CA ARG A 61 -7.85 -8.52 -5.07
C ARG A 61 -8.34 -7.97 -3.72
N ILE A 62 -7.45 -7.39 -2.91
CA ILE A 62 -7.84 -6.67 -1.67
C ILE A 62 -8.82 -5.54 -1.99
N GLY A 63 -8.54 -4.72 -3.01
CA GLY A 63 -9.44 -3.62 -3.37
C GLY A 63 -10.78 -4.07 -3.96
N GLU A 64 -10.83 -5.25 -4.59
CA GLU A 64 -12.08 -5.89 -5.01
C GLU A 64 -12.90 -6.38 -3.80
N VAL A 65 -12.28 -7.08 -2.85
CA VAL A 65 -12.92 -7.60 -1.62
C VAL A 65 -13.51 -6.49 -0.77
N LEU A 66 -12.81 -5.36 -0.66
CA LEU A 66 -13.26 -4.23 0.14
C LEU A 66 -14.43 -3.46 -0.49
N GLY A 67 -14.88 -3.81 -1.71
CA GLY A 67 -15.88 -3.03 -2.45
C GLY A 67 -15.34 -1.66 -2.87
N THR A 68 -14.03 -1.47 -2.77
CA THR A 68 -13.34 -0.20 -2.93
C THR A 68 -12.67 -0.07 -4.29
N GLN A 69 -13.26 -0.57 -5.38
CA GLN A 69 -12.71 -0.37 -6.74
C GLN A 69 -12.34 1.11 -7.02
N ARG A 70 -13.00 2.07 -6.34
CA ARG A 70 -12.62 3.50 -6.35
C ARG A 70 -11.46 3.90 -5.42
N LEU A 71 -11.28 3.31 -4.23
CA LEU A 71 -10.10 3.57 -3.38
C LEU A 71 -8.88 2.74 -3.80
N HIS A 72 -9.03 1.83 -4.76
CA HIS A 72 -7.93 1.00 -5.18
C HIS A 72 -7.09 1.59 -6.32
N MET A 73 -7.71 2.41 -7.16
CA MET A 73 -6.95 3.34 -8.02
C MET A 73 -6.21 4.42 -7.22
N ALA A 74 -6.51 4.56 -5.93
CA ALA A 74 -5.86 5.53 -5.06
C ALA A 74 -4.55 5.03 -4.44
N SER A 75 -4.34 3.74 -4.15
CA SER A 75 -3.05 3.32 -3.56
C SER A 75 -1.85 3.36 -4.54
N GLU A 76 -2.09 3.50 -5.84
CA GLU A 76 -1.06 3.80 -6.85
C GLU A 76 -0.89 5.31 -7.13
N VAL A 77 -1.82 6.15 -6.67
CA VAL A 77 -1.85 7.61 -6.93
C VAL A 77 -1.64 8.43 -5.65
N TRP A 78 -1.90 7.86 -4.48
CA TRP A 78 -1.99 8.59 -3.22
C TRP A 78 -0.68 8.44 -2.48
N ARG A 79 -0.09 9.60 -2.22
CA ARG A 79 1.16 9.74 -1.51
C ARG A 79 0.82 10.26 -0.12
N PRO A 80 1.69 10.03 0.88
CA PRO A 80 1.62 10.76 2.13
C PRO A 80 1.47 12.26 1.85
N GLY A 81 0.56 12.92 2.55
CA GLY A 81 0.13 14.27 2.21
C GLY A 81 -1.19 14.68 2.85
N VAL A 82 -1.72 15.80 2.41
CA VAL A 82 -2.96 16.40 2.93
C VAL A 82 -4.05 16.32 1.87
N TYR A 83 -5.24 15.87 2.28
CA TYR A 83 -6.40 15.66 1.43
C TYR A 83 -7.65 16.19 2.12
N ASP A 84 -8.69 16.50 1.35
CA ASP A 84 -10.02 16.73 1.89
C ASP A 84 -10.84 15.42 1.74
N TYR A 85 -11.38 14.90 2.83
CA TYR A 85 -12.17 13.67 2.89
C TYR A 85 -13.66 13.98 3.05
N ARG A 86 -14.49 13.38 2.20
CA ARG A 86 -15.95 13.44 2.22
C ARG A 86 -16.53 12.08 2.62
N PRO A 87 -17.17 11.97 3.81
CA PRO A 87 -17.84 10.74 4.22
C PRO A 87 -18.98 10.34 3.27
N ALA A 88 -19.11 9.05 2.97
CA ALA A 88 -20.18 8.55 2.10
C ALA A 88 -21.59 8.69 2.71
N GLY A 89 -21.69 8.71 4.05
CA GLY A 89 -22.94 8.89 4.78
C GLY A 89 -23.51 10.32 4.75
N GLY A 90 -22.84 11.24 4.06
CA GLY A 90 -23.13 12.68 4.11
C GLY A 90 -22.39 13.38 5.24
N GLY A 91 -22.26 14.70 5.11
CA GLY A 91 -21.50 15.55 6.04
C GLY A 91 -20.53 16.49 5.32
N ASP A 92 -19.88 17.35 6.08
CA ASP A 92 -18.90 18.29 5.56
C ASP A 92 -17.59 17.57 5.18
N SER A 93 -16.91 18.12 4.18
CA SER A 93 -15.54 17.71 3.86
C SER A 93 -14.62 18.06 5.02
N VAL A 94 -13.81 17.10 5.45
CA VAL A 94 -12.82 17.29 6.51
C VAL A 94 -11.41 17.16 5.97
N ARG A 95 -10.51 18.06 6.39
CA ARG A 95 -9.10 17.97 6.01
C ARG A 95 -8.41 16.89 6.83
N VAL A 96 -7.75 15.96 6.15
CA VAL A 96 -7.08 14.81 6.76
C VAL A 96 -5.65 14.70 6.28
N ARG A 97 -4.76 14.28 7.19
CA ARG A 97 -3.37 13.96 6.86
C ARG A 97 -3.24 12.48 6.62
N VAL A 98 -2.81 12.11 5.43
CA VAL A 98 -2.53 10.74 5.01
C VAL A 98 -1.04 10.48 5.22
N THR A 99 -0.72 9.37 5.89
CA THR A 99 0.66 8.91 6.12
C THR A 99 0.78 7.44 5.72
N ALA A 100 2.00 7.00 5.41
CA ALA A 100 2.28 5.60 5.15
C ALA A 100 2.78 4.90 6.42
N ASP A 101 2.31 3.68 6.64
CA ASP A 101 2.80 2.73 7.63
C ASP A 101 3.20 1.40 6.96
N ALA A 102 3.70 0.45 7.76
CA ALA A 102 4.11 -0.87 7.28
C ALA A 102 2.99 -1.66 6.59
N LEU A 103 1.73 -1.30 6.84
CA LEU A 103 0.54 -2.02 6.40
C LEU A 103 -0.29 -1.24 5.37
N GLY A 104 0.14 -0.03 4.96
CA GLY A 104 -0.51 0.77 3.93
C GLY A 104 -0.61 2.26 4.28
N LEU A 105 -1.68 2.91 3.81
CA LEU A 105 -1.96 4.32 4.09
C LEU A 105 -2.97 4.45 5.22
N GLN A 106 -2.73 5.42 6.11
CA GLN A 106 -3.62 5.78 7.21
C GLN A 106 -3.89 7.29 7.22
N ALA A 107 -5.10 7.67 7.61
CA ALA A 107 -5.56 9.05 7.72
C ALA A 107 -5.74 9.43 9.19
N ALA A 108 -5.14 10.55 9.59
CA ALA A 108 -5.48 11.20 10.84
C ALA A 108 -6.81 11.93 10.67
N MET A 109 -7.86 11.39 11.29
CA MET A 109 -9.21 11.95 11.27
C MET A 109 -9.37 12.94 12.44
N PRO A 110 -9.98 14.12 12.25
CA PRO A 110 -10.12 15.11 13.31
C PRO A 110 -10.91 14.60 14.51
N ASP A 111 -11.92 13.76 14.27
CA ASP A 111 -12.81 13.24 15.32
C ASP A 111 -12.31 11.93 15.94
N ARG A 112 -11.09 11.48 15.61
CA ARG A 112 -10.53 10.23 16.16
C ARG A 112 -9.13 10.45 16.70
N ARG A 113 -8.89 9.81 17.84
CA ARG A 113 -7.59 9.86 18.51
C ARG A 113 -6.51 9.06 17.78
N GLU A 114 -6.91 7.98 17.11
CA GLU A 114 -6.00 7.10 16.39
C GLU A 114 -6.17 7.23 14.87
N PRO A 115 -5.08 7.12 14.10
CA PRO A 115 -5.15 7.07 12.64
C PRO A 115 -6.01 5.90 12.16
N VAL A 116 -6.79 6.15 11.11
CA VAL A 116 -7.67 5.15 10.51
C VAL A 116 -7.10 4.71 9.18
N ARG A 117 -7.07 3.41 8.90
CA ARG A 117 -6.64 2.90 7.60
C ARG A 117 -7.58 3.40 6.51
N LEU A 118 -7.04 3.97 5.43
CA LEU A 118 -7.84 4.55 4.33
C LEU A 118 -8.85 3.56 3.75
N GLU A 119 -8.46 2.29 3.69
CA GLU A 119 -9.26 1.18 3.19
C GLU A 119 -10.50 0.87 4.04
N THR A 120 -10.55 1.32 5.29
CA THR A 120 -11.70 1.15 6.19
C THR A 120 -12.64 2.36 6.17
N LEU A 121 -12.20 3.46 5.55
CA LEU A 121 -13.00 4.66 5.41
C LEU A 121 -13.94 4.53 4.21
N ASN A 122 -15.21 4.79 4.47
CA ASN A 122 -16.22 4.82 3.42
C ASN A 122 -16.51 6.27 3.03
N GLY A 123 -15.89 6.73 1.95
CA GLY A 123 -15.97 8.10 1.49
C GLY A 123 -15.08 8.36 0.28
N MET A 124 -15.01 9.63 -0.13
CA MET A 124 -14.17 10.10 -1.22
C MET A 124 -13.09 11.01 -0.65
N PHE A 125 -11.89 11.02 -1.23
CA PHE A 125 -10.95 12.10 -0.93
C PHE A 125 -10.65 12.89 -2.20
N ASP A 126 -10.50 14.19 -2.01
CA ASP A 126 -10.14 15.18 -3.02
C ASP A 126 -8.73 15.72 -2.69
N GLY A 127 -7.82 15.74 -3.67
CA GLY A 127 -6.42 16.13 -3.46
C GLY A 127 -5.41 15.32 -4.32
N PRO A 128 -4.10 15.35 -3.99
CA PRO A 128 -3.49 15.95 -2.79
C PRO A 128 -3.47 17.48 -2.83
N LEU A 129 -3.79 18.10 -1.70
CA LEU A 129 -3.62 19.54 -1.46
C LEU A 129 -2.16 19.89 -1.14
N ALA A 130 -1.45 18.95 -0.53
CA ALA A 130 -0.02 18.98 -0.29
C ALA A 130 0.50 17.54 -0.27
N VAL A 131 1.71 17.32 -0.80
CA VAL A 131 2.38 16.01 -0.82
C VAL A 131 3.60 16.11 0.08
N ASP A 132 3.82 15.10 0.91
CA ASP A 132 5.06 14.98 1.66
C ASP A 132 6.18 14.57 0.68
N THR A 133 7.23 15.38 0.60
CA THR A 133 8.43 15.14 -0.23
C THR A 133 9.40 14.20 0.44
#